data_AF-T1AMM3-F1
#
_entry.id   AF-T1AMM3-F1
#
_cell.length_a   1.000
_cell.length_b   1.000
_cell.length_c   1.000
_cell.angle_alpha   90.00
_cell.angle_beta   90.00
_cell.angle_gamma   90.00
#
_symmetry.space_group_name_H-M   'P 1'
#
loop_
_entity.id
_entity.type
_entity.pdbx_description
1 polymer ?
#
loop_
_entity_poly.entity_id
_entity_poly.type
_entity_poly.pdbx_seq_one_letter_code
_entity_poly.pdbx_strand_id
1 'polypeptide(L)' 'LMENRQYVTPGDIKELASPVLLHRLVLRASAELRGATGEAILEEVLDTEAVPVGGRRAAG' A
#
# COMPACT_ATOMS: atom_id res chain seq x y z
N LEU A 1 11.50 2.13 17.55
CA LEU A 1 11.28 2.53 16.14
C LEU A 1 11.63 1.30 15.31
N MET A 2 10.79 0.93 14.33
CA MET A 2 10.75 -0.43 13.72
C MET A 2 12.16 -0.95 13.41
N GLU A 3 12.46 -2.17 13.89
CA GLU A 3 13.76 -2.83 13.72
C GLU A 3 14.98 -1.98 14.14
N ASN A 4 14.81 -1.10 15.13
CA ASN A 4 15.86 -0.22 15.63
C ASN A 4 16.36 0.83 14.61
N ARG A 5 15.63 1.06 13.50
CA ARG A 5 15.87 2.14 12.54
C ARG A 5 15.22 3.42 13.01
N GLN A 6 15.83 4.59 12.79
CA GLN A 6 15.23 5.89 13.13
C GLN A 6 14.33 6.49 12.03
N TYR A 7 14.00 5.70 11.00
CA TYR A 7 13.18 6.13 9.87
C TYR A 7 12.21 5.03 9.46
N VAL A 8 11.15 5.42 8.76
CA VAL A 8 10.14 4.54 8.18
C VAL A 8 10.51 4.25 6.72
N THR A 9 10.37 2.99 6.32
CA THR A 9 10.54 2.55 4.94
C THR A 9 9.19 2.38 4.24
N PRO A 10 9.16 2.38 2.90
CA PRO A 10 7.96 1.99 2.16
C PRO A 10 7.47 0.57 2.52
N GLY A 11 8.36 -0.35 2.87
CA GLY A 11 8.00 -1.69 3.37
C GLY A 11 7.18 -1.63 4.65
N ASP A 12 7.62 -0.84 5.63
CA ASP A 12 6.90 -0.63 6.89
C ASP A 12 5.47 -0.10 6.66
N ILE A 13 5.28 0.77 5.66
CA ILE A 13 3.96 1.29 5.28
C ILE A 13 3.11 0.18 4.65
N LYS A 14 3.69 -0.62 3.74
CA LYS A 14 2.98 -1.73 3.09
C LYS A 14 2.52 -2.78 4.10
N GLU A 15 3.32 -3.10 5.12
CA GLU A 15 2.94 -4.02 6.20
C GLU A 15 1.74 -3.51 7.01
N LEU A 16 1.67 -2.20 7.26
CA LEU A 16 0.58 -1.60 8.03
C LEU A 16 -0.65 -1.27 7.18
N ALA A 17 -0.55 -1.29 5.85
CA ALA A 17 -1.63 -0.87 4.97
C ALA A 17 -2.90 -1.69 5.17
N SER A 18 -2.80 -3.02 5.21
CA SER A 18 -3.94 -3.92 5.41
C SER A 18 -4.67 -3.70 6.74
N PRO A 19 -4.02 -3.85 7.91
CA PRO A 19 -4.70 -3.68 9.20
C PRO A 19 -5.24 -2.25 9.44
N VAL A 20 -4.65 -1.23 8.79
CA VAL A 20 -5.06 0.18 8.96
C VAL A 20 -6.15 0.62 7.98
N LEU A 21 -6.15 0.11 6.74
CA LEU A 21 -7.02 0.62 5.68
C LEU A 21 -8.21 -0.27 5.36
N LEU A 22 -8.13 -1.60 5.56
CA LEU A 22 -9.23 -2.50 5.15
C LEU A 22 -10.56 -2.15 5.80
N HIS A 23 -10.56 -1.93 7.12
CA HIS A 23 -11.77 -1.55 7.86
C HIS A 23 -12.29 -0.14 7.50
N ARG A 24 -11.53 0.63 6.71
CA ARG A 24 -11.89 1.97 6.24
C ARG A 24 -12.39 1.98 4.80
N LEU A 25 -12.27 0.86 4.09
CA LEU A 25 -12.74 0.73 2.73
C LEU A 25 -14.21 0.30 2.74
N VAL A 26 -15.06 1.15 2.18
CA VAL A 26 -16.49 0.85 2.00
C VAL A 26 -16.74 0.61 0.53
N LEU A 27 -17.06 -0.63 0.18
CA LEU A 27 -17.36 -1.00 -1.19
C LEU A 27 -18.82 -0.65 -1.52
N ARG A 28 -19.06 -0.37 -2.79
CA ARG A 28 -20.43 -0.34 -3.30
C ARG A 28 -20.93 -1.77 -3.42
N ALA A 29 -22.18 -2.03 -3.06
CA ALA A 29 -22.79 -3.36 -3.18
C ALA A 29 -22.65 -3.97 -4.59
N SER A 30 -22.69 -3.15 -5.64
CA SER A 30 -22.49 -3.63 -7.01
C SER A 30 -21.08 -4.16 -7.29
N ALA A 31 -20.05 -3.68 -6.58
CA ALA A 31 -18.69 -4.19 -6.68
C ALA A 31 -18.55 -5.52 -5.94
N GLU A 32 -19.10 -5.61 -4.73
CA GLU A 32 -19.12 -6.85 -3.93
C GLU A 32 -19.85 -7.97 -4.68
N LEU A 33 -20.99 -7.67 -5.31
CA LEU A 33 -21.74 -8.62 -6.15
C LEU A 33 -20.94 -9.13 -7.37
N ARG A 34 -19.94 -8.37 -7.83
CA ARG A 34 -19.00 -8.80 -8.89
C ARG A 34 -17.79 -9.56 -8.33
N GLY A 35 -17.75 -9.82 -7.03
CA GLY A 35 -16.67 -10.54 -6.35
C GLY A 35 -15.49 -9.68 -5.92
N ALA A 36 -15.61 -8.34 -5.95
CA ALA A 36 -14.55 -7.47 -5.46
C ALA A 36 -14.41 -7.57 -3.94
N THR A 37 -13.18 -7.63 -3.43
CA THR A 37 -12.87 -7.58 -1.99
C THR A 37 -12.01 -6.36 -1.67
N GLY A 38 -12.09 -5.87 -0.43
CA GLY A 38 -11.27 -4.75 0.01
C GLY A 38 -9.77 -5.11 -0.03
N GLU A 39 -9.44 -6.36 0.27
CA GLU A 39 -8.10 -6.93 0.20
C GLU A 39 -7.53 -6.87 -1.22
N ALA A 40 -8.28 -7.38 -2.21
CA ALA A 40 -7.82 -7.40 -3.60
C ALA A 40 -7.63 -5.98 -4.15
N ILE A 41 -8.56 -5.07 -3.85
CA ILE A 41 -8.45 -3.65 -4.25
C ILE A 41 -7.22 -3.00 -3.60
N LEU A 42 -7.02 -3.23 -2.31
CA LEU A 42 -5.90 -2.62 -1.59
C LEU A 42 -4.56 -3.14 -2.12
N GLU A 43 -4.45 -4.44 -2.40
CA GLU A 43 -3.25 -5.04 -3.01
C GLU A 43 -2.98 -4.46 -4.41
N GLU A 44 -4.00 -4.38 -5.28
CA GLU A 44 -3.89 -3.77 -6.60
C GLU A 44 -3.39 -2.32 -6.53
N VAL A 45 -3.90 -1.52 -5.58
CA VAL A 45 -3.46 -0.13 -5.39
C VAL A 45 -2.01 -0.05 -4.91
N LEU A 46 -1.59 -0.91 -3.99
CA LEU A 46 -0.21 -0.94 -3.46
C LEU A 46 0.82 -1.37 -4.52
N ASP A 47 0.36 -2.06 -5.57
CA ASP A 47 1.15 -2.52 -6.71
C ASP A 47 1.14 -1.56 -7.90
N THR A 48 0.25 -0.56 -7.89
CA THR A 48 0.12 0.40 -9.02
C THR A 48 1.39 1.22 -9.22
N GLU A 49 2.07 1.61 -8.15
CA GLU A 49 3.28 2.45 -8.21
C GLU A 49 4.49 1.75 -7.59
N ALA A 50 5.58 1.70 -8.35
CA ALA A 50 6.83 1.17 -7.86
C ALA A 50 7.41 2.08 -6.77
N VAL A 51 7.98 1.47 -5.72
CA VAL A 51 8.75 2.22 -4.72
C VAL A 51 9.98 2.82 -5.40
N PRO A 52 10.20 4.16 -5.33
CA PRO A 52 11.37 4.77 -5.94
C PRO A 52 12.67 4.18 -5.36
N VAL A 53 13.36 3.37 -6.16
CA VAL A 53 14.71 2.91 -5.86
C VAL A 53 15.65 4.05 -6.28
N GLY A 54 16.31 4.68 -5.30
CA GLY A 54 17.17 5.84 -5.56
C GLY A 54 18.31 5.50 -6.53
N GLY A 55 18.13 5.83 -7.81
CA GLY A 55 19.13 5.71 -8.86
C GLY A 55 19.63 7.08 -9.31
N ARG A 56 20.54 7.68 -8.53
CA ARG A 56 21.29 8.93 -8.80
C ARG A 56 20.48 10.22 -8.97
N ARG A 57 21.03 11.32 -8.45
CA ARG A 57 20.81 12.65 -9.02
C ARG A 57 21.11 12.56 -10.52
N ALA A 58 20.09 12.64 -11.36
CA ALA A 58 20.26 13.13 -12.71
C ALA A 58 20.48 14.65 -12.60
N ALA A 59 21.71 15.08 -12.31
CA ALA A 59 22.13 16.48 -12.42
C ALA A 59 23.66 16.61 -12.40
N GLY A 60 24.23 17.11 -13.50
CA GLY A 60 25.56 17.72 -13.57
C GLY A 60 26.63 16.86 -14.19
#